data_AF-A0A4Q7P7W9-F1
#
_entry.id   AF-A0A4Q7P7W9-F1
#
_cell.length_a   1.000
_cell.length_b   1.000
_cell.length_c   1.000
_cell.angle_alpha   90.00
_cell.angle_beta   90.00
_cell.angle_gamma   90.00
#
_symmetry.space_group_name_H-M   'P 1'
#
loop_
_entity.id
_entity.type
_entity.pdbx_description
1 polymer ?
#
loop_
_entity_poly.entity_id
_entity_poly.type
_entity_poly.pdbx_seq_one_letter_code
_entity_poly.pdbx_strand_id
1 'polypeptide(L)'
;MKKILTIPLLFLAGMIYAQTIEGAWKMTHKDGKEVTDKEYIKIYQDGYFAFGAKEIGSNKFLGAGGGEFSINGNTYQETLDFFTFDPEKVGTTTSYNLDQKATRIIISANVDGKTLVEIWEKIGDRKDALTANWVFTGRKADGEIRRSTPGARRTVKILSGGRFQWIAFNSETKEFMGTGGGTYTAENGKYTENITFFSRDDSRVGASLSFDFEVINGEWHHSGMSSTGNPIYEVWSKYKEAYKANK
;
A
#
# COMPACT_ATOMS: atom_id res chain seq x y z
N MET A 1 -36.60 -9.03 -58.26
CA MET A 1 -35.96 -9.76 -57.15
C MET A 1 -34.87 -8.87 -56.56
N LYS A 2 -35.16 -8.14 -55.47
CA LYS A 2 -34.18 -7.26 -54.81
C LYS A 2 -33.32 -8.11 -53.87
N LYS A 3 -32.03 -8.23 -54.14
CA LYS A 3 -31.07 -8.91 -53.25
C LYS A 3 -30.71 -7.94 -52.12
N ILE A 4 -31.20 -8.20 -50.92
CA ILE A 4 -30.78 -7.48 -49.71
C ILE A 4 -29.45 -8.09 -49.29
N LEU A 5 -28.39 -7.29 -49.35
CA LEU A 5 -27.05 -7.64 -48.91
C LEU A 5 -26.96 -7.36 -47.41
N THR A 6 -27.07 -8.38 -46.57
CA THR A 6 -26.85 -8.27 -45.13
C THR A 6 -25.35 -8.23 -44.85
N ILE A 7 -24.82 -7.06 -44.47
CA ILE A 7 -23.45 -6.91 -43.97
C ILE A 7 -23.43 -7.33 -42.49
N PRO A 8 -22.55 -8.26 -42.06
CA PRO A 8 -22.39 -8.55 -40.65
C PRO A 8 -21.64 -7.40 -39.96
N LEU A 9 -22.31 -6.77 -39.00
CA LEU A 9 -21.72 -5.74 -38.14
C LEU A 9 -20.69 -6.42 -37.22
N LEU A 10 -19.40 -6.30 -37.53
CA LEU A 10 -18.32 -6.68 -36.62
C LEU A 10 -18.39 -5.75 -35.40
N PHE A 11 -18.88 -6.26 -34.28
CA PHE A 11 -18.71 -5.62 -32.98
C PHE A 11 -17.21 -5.66 -32.62
N LEU A 12 -16.49 -4.57 -32.91
CA LEU A 12 -15.20 -4.31 -32.32
C LEU A 12 -15.44 -3.97 -30.84
N ALA A 13 -15.45 -4.99 -29.98
CA ALA A 13 -15.38 -4.79 -28.55
C ALA A 13 -13.99 -4.23 -28.21
N GLY A 14 -13.87 -2.90 -28.18
CA GLY A 14 -12.69 -2.26 -27.63
C GLY A 14 -12.57 -2.67 -26.17
N MET A 15 -11.51 -3.41 -25.82
CA MET A 15 -11.18 -3.66 -24.43
C MET A 15 -10.85 -2.31 -23.78
N ILE A 16 -11.81 -1.76 -23.04
CA ILE A 16 -11.55 -0.65 -22.13
C ILE A 16 -10.70 -1.26 -21.00
N TYR A 17 -9.38 -1.18 -21.14
CA TYR A 17 -8.50 -1.44 -20.00
C TYR A 17 -8.80 -0.36 -18.96
N ALA A 18 -9.39 -0.74 -17.84
CA ALA A 18 -9.45 0.12 -16.67
C ALA A 18 -8.01 0.50 -16.32
N GLN A 19 -7.68 1.80 -16.39
CA GLN A 19 -6.37 2.27 -16.00
C GLN A 19 -6.23 2.05 -14.49
N THR A 20 -5.22 1.29 -14.10
CA THR A 20 -4.90 1.03 -12.69
C THR A 20 -3.76 1.95 -12.26
N ILE A 21 -3.80 2.41 -11.00
CA ILE A 21 -2.71 3.13 -10.36
C ILE A 21 -1.86 2.22 -9.45
N GLU A 22 -2.04 0.91 -9.52
CA GLU A 22 -1.20 -0.06 -8.79
C GLU A 22 0.30 0.21 -9.01
N GLY A 23 1.07 -0.06 -7.96
CA GLY A 23 2.51 0.17 -7.92
C GLY A 23 2.89 1.20 -6.85
N ALA A 24 4.14 1.66 -6.95
CA ALA A 24 4.73 2.60 -6.04
C ALA A 24 4.97 3.96 -6.70
N TRP A 25 4.71 5.02 -5.94
CA TRP A 25 4.71 6.39 -6.41
C TRP A 25 5.46 7.29 -5.44
N LYS A 26 6.21 8.26 -5.97
CA LYS A 26 6.91 9.29 -5.21
C LYS A 26 6.30 10.66 -5.48
N MET A 27 5.98 11.40 -4.43
CA MET A 27 5.51 12.78 -4.59
C MET A 27 6.69 13.66 -5.03
N THR A 28 6.51 14.40 -6.11
CA THR A 28 7.52 15.34 -6.61
C THR A 28 7.12 16.79 -6.39
N HIS A 29 5.81 17.09 -6.38
CA HIS A 29 5.31 18.43 -6.15
C HIS A 29 4.07 18.43 -5.25
N LYS A 30 3.95 19.49 -4.46
CA LYS A 30 2.77 19.80 -3.66
C LYS A 30 2.46 21.29 -3.71
N ASP A 31 1.22 21.63 -4.03
CA ASP A 31 0.69 22.99 -4.07
C ASP A 31 1.57 23.95 -4.90
N GLY A 32 2.02 23.45 -6.06
CA GLY A 32 2.85 24.19 -7.02
C GLY A 32 4.34 24.28 -6.66
N LYS A 33 4.77 23.67 -5.55
CA LYS A 33 6.18 23.64 -5.13
C LYS A 33 6.78 22.25 -5.26
N GLU A 34 8.02 22.18 -5.72
CA GLU A 34 8.79 20.93 -5.70
C GLU A 34 9.05 20.48 -4.26
N VAL A 35 8.96 19.18 -4.01
CA VAL A 35 9.21 18.57 -2.71
C VAL A 35 10.64 18.00 -2.71
N THR A 36 11.57 18.72 -2.08
CA THR A 36 13.01 18.40 -2.11
C THR A 36 13.61 18.07 -0.75
N ASP A 37 12.96 18.47 0.35
CA ASP A 37 13.39 18.27 1.74
C ASP A 37 12.76 17.03 2.38
N LYS A 38 11.75 16.44 1.72
CA LYS A 38 10.94 15.33 2.22
C LYS A 38 10.76 14.28 1.15
N GLU A 39 10.57 13.04 1.57
CA GLU A 39 10.19 11.95 0.70
C GLU A 39 8.85 11.38 1.14
N TYR A 40 7.89 11.34 0.22
CA TYR A 40 6.62 10.63 0.37
C TYR A 40 6.60 9.49 -0.63
N ILE A 41 6.46 8.26 -0.14
CA ILE A 41 6.26 7.07 -0.97
C ILE A 41 4.85 6.57 -0.71
N LYS A 42 4.03 6.46 -1.76
CA LYS A 42 2.68 5.89 -1.70
C LYS A 42 2.63 4.61 -2.54
N ILE A 43 2.06 3.55 -1.97
CA ILE A 43 1.92 2.23 -2.57
C ILE A 43 0.43 1.96 -2.77
N TYR A 44 0.03 1.54 -3.96
CA TYR A 44 -1.33 1.13 -4.30
C TYR A 44 -1.35 -0.36 -4.66
N GLN A 45 -2.19 -1.14 -4.00
CA GLN A 45 -2.38 -2.56 -4.28
C GLN A 45 -3.74 -3.05 -3.77
N ASP A 46 -4.47 -3.81 -4.60
CA ASP A 46 -5.72 -4.50 -4.21
C ASP A 46 -6.81 -3.59 -3.61
N GLY A 47 -6.94 -2.36 -4.11
CA GLY A 47 -7.91 -1.38 -3.59
C GLY A 47 -7.52 -0.77 -2.24
N TYR A 48 -6.28 -0.98 -1.80
CA TYR A 48 -5.71 -0.39 -0.61
C TYR A 48 -4.49 0.48 -0.95
N PHE A 49 -4.31 1.57 -0.20
CA PHE A 49 -3.11 2.40 -0.30
C PHE A 49 -2.45 2.56 1.05
N ALA A 50 -1.14 2.75 1.03
CA ALA A 50 -0.41 3.24 2.19
C ALA A 50 0.68 4.19 1.73
N PHE A 51 0.95 5.22 2.52
CA PHE A 51 2.11 6.06 2.33
C PHE A 51 2.92 6.18 3.62
N GLY A 52 4.22 6.41 3.44
CA GLY A 52 5.15 6.83 4.49
C GLY A 52 5.91 8.08 4.05
N ALA A 53 6.19 8.94 5.02
CA ALA A 53 6.87 10.21 4.82
C ALA A 53 8.07 10.35 5.76
N LYS A 54 9.18 10.86 5.23
CA LYS A 54 10.41 11.15 6.01
C LYS A 54 11.11 12.41 5.54
N GLU A 55 11.95 12.99 6.38
CA GLU A 55 12.91 14.01 5.99
C GLU A 55 14.04 13.38 5.15
N ILE A 56 14.49 14.11 4.12
CA ILE A 56 15.68 13.75 3.35
C ILE A 56 16.93 14.21 4.13
N GLY A 57 17.97 13.38 4.15
CA GLY A 57 19.20 13.65 4.92
C GLY A 57 19.16 13.07 6.33
N SER A 58 18.21 13.51 7.17
CA SER A 58 18.09 13.02 8.56
C SER A 58 17.40 11.66 8.69
N ASN A 59 16.60 11.26 7.69
CA ASN A 59 15.72 10.09 7.72
C ASN A 59 14.62 10.12 8.80
N LYS A 60 14.45 11.26 9.48
CA LYS A 60 13.43 11.42 10.52
C LYS A 60 12.04 11.13 9.95
N PHE A 61 11.31 10.25 10.63
CA PHE A 61 9.94 9.94 10.28
C PHE A 61 9.03 11.17 10.45
N LEU A 62 8.23 11.47 9.43
CA LEU A 62 7.30 12.60 9.43
C LEU A 62 5.86 12.16 9.63
N GLY A 63 5.48 11.04 9.03
CA GLY A 63 4.12 10.53 9.14
C GLY A 63 3.80 9.41 8.17
N ALA A 64 2.62 8.83 8.33
CA ALA A 64 2.08 7.80 7.49
C ALA A 64 0.55 7.88 7.47
N GLY A 65 -0.03 7.33 6.41
CA GLY A 65 -1.47 7.17 6.27
C GLY A 65 -1.80 6.09 5.28
N GLY A 66 -3.02 5.60 5.33
CA GLY A 66 -3.44 4.54 4.42
C GLY A 66 -4.82 4.03 4.76
N GLY A 67 -5.34 3.21 3.86
CA GLY A 67 -6.70 2.71 3.92
C GLY A 67 -7.18 2.28 2.55
N GLU A 68 -8.49 2.19 2.40
CA GLU A 68 -9.09 1.80 1.13
C GLU A 68 -9.13 2.95 0.16
N PHE A 69 -9.07 2.63 -1.12
CA PHE A 69 -9.33 3.59 -2.17
C PHE A 69 -10.24 3.02 -3.26
N SER A 70 -10.92 3.92 -3.96
CA SER A 70 -11.68 3.59 -5.16
C SER A 70 -11.50 4.66 -6.24
N ILE A 71 -11.63 4.25 -7.50
CA ILE A 71 -11.56 5.13 -8.67
C ILE A 71 -12.79 4.87 -9.53
N ASN A 72 -13.52 5.95 -9.84
CA ASN A 72 -14.63 5.93 -10.78
C ASN A 72 -14.52 7.14 -11.71
N GLY A 73 -14.09 6.90 -12.96
CA GLY A 73 -13.68 7.98 -13.86
C GLY A 73 -12.53 8.78 -13.24
N ASN A 74 -12.71 10.10 -13.14
CA ASN A 74 -11.73 10.99 -12.51
C ASN A 74 -11.98 11.20 -11.01
N THR A 75 -12.98 10.53 -10.42
CA THR A 75 -13.23 10.60 -8.98
C THR A 75 -12.40 9.54 -8.28
N TYR A 76 -11.51 10.00 -7.39
CA TYR A 76 -10.66 9.17 -6.54
C TYR A 76 -11.06 9.37 -5.08
N GLN A 77 -11.36 8.29 -4.37
CA GLN A 77 -11.74 8.36 -2.96
C GLN A 77 -10.75 7.59 -2.10
N GLU A 78 -10.37 8.16 -0.96
CA GLU A 78 -9.58 7.49 0.07
C GLU A 78 -10.40 7.43 1.38
N THR A 79 -10.51 6.25 1.98
CA THR A 79 -11.07 6.06 3.33
C THR A 79 -9.94 5.68 4.28
N LEU A 80 -9.67 6.52 5.29
CA LEU A 80 -8.48 6.38 6.13
C LEU A 80 -8.67 5.32 7.24
N ASP A 81 -7.86 4.27 7.20
CA ASP A 81 -7.75 3.27 8.28
C ASP A 81 -6.78 3.72 9.38
N PHE A 82 -5.78 4.52 9.02
CA PHE A 82 -4.83 5.18 9.92
C PHE A 82 -4.30 6.47 9.26
N PHE A 83 -4.00 7.49 10.08
CA PHE A 83 -3.40 8.73 9.61
C PHE A 83 -2.70 9.44 10.76
N THR A 84 -1.37 9.60 10.69
CA THR A 84 -0.59 10.12 11.82
C THR A 84 -0.54 11.64 11.90
N PHE A 85 -0.83 12.34 10.79
CA PHE A 85 -0.83 13.81 10.79
C PHE A 85 -2.05 14.40 11.49
N ASP A 86 -3.18 13.69 11.45
CA ASP A 86 -4.41 14.06 12.14
C ASP A 86 -5.26 12.79 12.42
N PRO A 87 -5.07 12.14 13.59
CA PRO A 87 -5.81 10.93 13.92
C PRO A 87 -7.33 11.10 13.85
N GLU A 88 -7.87 12.32 14.03
CA GLU A 88 -9.31 12.56 13.99
C GLU A 88 -9.93 12.31 12.62
N LYS A 89 -9.12 12.32 11.55
CA LYS A 89 -9.56 11.98 10.18
C LYS A 89 -9.69 10.47 9.92
N VAL A 90 -9.22 9.61 10.82
CA VAL A 90 -9.39 8.15 10.69
C VAL A 90 -10.89 7.80 10.65
N GLY A 91 -11.27 6.94 9.71
CA GLY A 91 -12.64 6.55 9.41
C GLY A 91 -13.38 7.48 8.44
N THR A 92 -12.80 8.63 8.08
CA THR A 92 -13.40 9.55 7.12
C THR A 92 -13.04 9.17 5.68
N THR A 93 -13.93 9.52 4.75
CA THR A 93 -13.69 9.37 3.31
C THR A 93 -13.54 10.74 2.67
N THR A 94 -12.43 10.95 1.96
CA THR A 94 -12.18 12.18 1.19
C THR A 94 -12.26 11.87 -0.29
N SER A 95 -12.93 12.75 -1.05
CA SER A 95 -12.99 12.68 -2.52
C SER A 95 -12.03 13.68 -3.14
N TYR A 96 -11.31 13.21 -4.15
CA TYR A 96 -10.35 13.95 -4.93
C TYR A 96 -10.66 13.79 -6.42
N ASN A 97 -10.14 14.70 -7.23
CA ASN A 97 -9.99 14.53 -8.66
C ASN A 97 -8.64 13.84 -8.94
N LEU A 98 -8.65 12.87 -9.86
CA LEU A 98 -7.49 12.15 -10.32
C LEU A 98 -7.33 12.34 -11.84
N ASP A 99 -6.20 12.93 -12.23
CA ASP A 99 -5.71 12.90 -13.61
C ASP A 99 -4.55 11.90 -13.69
N GLN A 100 -4.73 10.86 -14.50
CA GLN A 100 -3.80 9.75 -14.64
C GLN A 100 -3.16 9.71 -16.04
N LYS A 101 -1.83 9.58 -16.05
CA LYS A 101 -1.01 9.19 -17.19
C LYS A 101 -0.19 7.95 -16.83
N ALA A 102 0.52 7.37 -17.81
CA ALA A 102 1.25 6.11 -17.62
C ALA A 102 2.22 6.11 -16.42
N THR A 103 2.97 7.20 -16.24
CA THR A 103 4.04 7.35 -15.24
C THR A 103 3.80 8.49 -14.26
N ARG A 104 2.65 9.17 -14.33
CA ARG A 104 2.33 10.34 -13.51
C ARG A 104 0.85 10.33 -13.11
N ILE A 105 0.57 10.65 -11.86
CA ILE A 105 -0.77 10.97 -11.39
C ILE A 105 -0.78 12.36 -10.75
N ILE A 106 -1.91 13.05 -10.91
CA ILE A 106 -2.19 14.32 -10.24
C ILE A 106 -3.44 14.11 -9.40
N ILE A 107 -3.30 14.31 -8.09
CA ILE A 107 -4.41 14.25 -7.13
C ILE A 107 -4.73 15.67 -6.71
N SER A 108 -5.99 16.09 -6.83
CA SER A 108 -6.40 17.44 -6.44
C SER A 108 -7.75 17.49 -5.74
N ALA A 109 -7.92 18.44 -4.82
CA ALA A 109 -9.20 18.70 -4.17
C ALA A 109 -9.26 20.15 -3.67
N ASN A 110 -10.47 20.66 -3.46
CA ASN A 110 -10.69 21.85 -2.66
C ASN A 110 -11.09 21.42 -1.25
N VAL A 111 -10.21 21.64 -0.28
CA VAL A 111 -10.41 21.27 1.13
C VAL A 111 -10.29 22.54 1.96
N ASP A 112 -11.34 22.88 2.70
CA ASP A 112 -11.38 24.05 3.60
C ASP A 112 -10.98 25.37 2.94
N GLY A 113 -11.44 25.59 1.70
CA GLY A 113 -11.14 26.79 0.92
C GLY A 113 -9.72 26.87 0.36
N LYS A 114 -8.91 25.81 0.52
CA LYS A 114 -7.59 25.67 -0.08
C LYS A 114 -7.61 24.61 -1.17
N THR A 115 -6.93 24.90 -2.27
CA THR A 115 -6.70 23.93 -3.32
C THR A 115 -5.48 23.10 -2.94
N LEU A 116 -5.69 21.80 -2.75
CA LEU A 116 -4.65 20.79 -2.65
C LEU A 116 -4.32 20.30 -4.07
N VAL A 117 -3.04 20.29 -4.44
CA VAL A 117 -2.56 19.64 -5.66
C VAL A 117 -1.30 18.86 -5.37
N GLU A 118 -1.31 17.55 -5.61
CA GLU A 118 -0.15 16.67 -5.45
C GLU A 118 0.19 16.02 -6.79
N ILE A 119 1.47 16.10 -7.19
CA ILE A 119 1.99 15.43 -8.38
C ILE A 119 2.87 14.27 -7.93
N TRP A 120 2.55 13.09 -8.44
CA TRP A 120 3.27 11.86 -8.12
C TRP A 120 3.81 11.21 -9.38
N GLU A 121 5.03 10.69 -9.29
CA GLU A 121 5.68 9.94 -10.36
C GLU A 121 5.82 8.47 -9.97
N LYS A 122 5.55 7.59 -10.93
CA LYS A 122 5.66 6.15 -10.72
C LYS A 122 7.14 5.78 -10.59
N ILE A 123 7.48 5.08 -9.52
CA ILE A 123 8.84 4.63 -9.23
C ILE A 123 8.99 3.11 -9.29
N GLY A 124 7.89 2.38 -9.45
CA GLY A 124 7.93 0.94 -9.69
C GLY A 124 6.54 0.32 -9.86
N ASP A 125 6.47 -0.70 -10.70
CA ASP A 125 5.29 -1.53 -10.97
C ASP A 125 5.62 -3.03 -11.06
N ARG A 126 6.85 -3.42 -10.66
CA ARG A 126 7.26 -4.82 -10.57
C ARG A 126 6.27 -5.62 -9.72
N LYS A 127 5.88 -6.78 -10.24
CA LYS A 127 5.05 -7.78 -9.56
C LYS A 127 5.88 -9.04 -9.29
N ASP A 128 5.60 -9.66 -8.16
CA ASP A 128 6.18 -10.93 -7.71
C ASP A 128 5.17 -11.70 -6.84
N ALA A 129 5.58 -12.84 -6.28
CA ALA A 129 4.71 -13.70 -5.49
C ALA A 129 4.14 -13.05 -4.22
N LEU A 130 4.77 -11.97 -3.72
CA LEU A 130 4.32 -11.26 -2.52
C LEU A 130 3.60 -9.94 -2.83
N THR A 131 3.46 -9.58 -4.11
CA THR A 131 2.73 -8.38 -4.52
C THR A 131 1.24 -8.51 -4.20
N ALA A 132 0.84 -8.00 -3.04
CA ALA A 132 -0.53 -7.92 -2.56
C ALA A 132 -0.63 -6.97 -1.35
N ASN A 133 -1.85 -6.69 -0.92
CA ASN A 133 -2.12 -6.16 0.42
C ASN A 133 -2.41 -7.32 1.40
N TRP A 134 -1.50 -7.52 2.36
CA TRP A 134 -1.56 -8.61 3.34
C TRP A 134 -2.01 -8.13 4.72
N VAL A 135 -2.70 -8.99 5.47
CA VAL A 135 -3.04 -8.78 6.88
C VAL A 135 -2.53 -9.95 7.72
N PHE A 136 -2.01 -9.64 8.90
CA PHE A 136 -1.50 -10.66 9.83
C PHE A 136 -2.65 -11.54 10.34
N THR A 137 -2.53 -12.87 10.20
CA THR A 137 -3.57 -13.83 10.59
C THR A 137 -3.07 -14.99 11.44
N GLY A 138 -1.76 -15.07 11.71
CA GLY A 138 -1.25 -16.08 12.62
C GLY A 138 0.24 -15.99 12.88
N ARG A 139 0.67 -16.78 13.86
CA ARG A 139 2.08 -16.99 14.18
C ARG A 139 2.29 -18.35 14.80
N LYS A 140 3.51 -18.86 14.74
CA LYS A 140 3.88 -20.08 15.45
C LYS A 140 4.11 -19.78 16.94
N ALA A 141 3.50 -20.57 17.81
CA ALA A 141 3.73 -20.58 19.24
C ALA A 141 3.68 -22.03 19.73
N ASP A 142 4.65 -22.44 20.55
CA ASP A 142 4.74 -23.80 21.11
C ASP A 142 4.70 -24.92 20.05
N GLY A 143 5.29 -24.67 18.87
CA GLY A 143 5.34 -25.64 17.78
C GLY A 143 4.15 -25.61 16.82
N GLU A 144 3.06 -24.93 17.17
CA GLU A 144 1.82 -24.90 16.39
C GLU A 144 1.51 -23.49 15.87
N ILE A 145 0.80 -23.42 14.73
CA ILE A 145 0.33 -22.14 14.20
C ILE A 145 -0.93 -21.72 14.95
N ARG A 146 -0.85 -20.65 15.74
CA ARG A 146 -1.99 -19.99 16.36
C ARG A 146 -2.55 -18.95 15.40
N ARG A 147 -3.84 -19.08 15.06
CA ARG A 147 -4.57 -18.19 14.16
C ARG A 147 -5.24 -17.04 14.91
N SER A 148 -5.44 -15.92 14.22
CA SER A 148 -6.18 -14.75 14.69
C SER A 148 -7.04 -14.18 13.57
N THR A 149 -8.29 -13.85 13.89
CA THR A 149 -9.16 -13.09 12.99
C THR A 149 -8.84 -11.60 13.09
N PRO A 150 -8.46 -10.91 12.00
CA PRO A 150 -8.17 -9.48 12.04
C PRO A 150 -9.40 -8.66 12.47
N GLY A 151 -9.22 -7.73 13.42
CA GLY A 151 -10.25 -6.80 13.87
C GLY A 151 -9.84 -5.34 13.66
N ALA A 152 -10.43 -4.43 14.45
CA ALA A 152 -10.09 -3.01 14.40
C ALA A 152 -8.60 -2.77 14.67
N ARG A 153 -8.03 -3.46 15.66
CA ARG A 153 -6.58 -3.56 15.86
C ARG A 153 -6.00 -4.62 14.93
N ARG A 154 -5.15 -4.20 13.98
CA ARG A 154 -4.54 -5.10 12.99
C ARG A 154 -3.19 -4.61 12.52
N THR A 155 -2.42 -5.54 11.95
CA THR A 155 -1.18 -5.23 11.22
C THR A 155 -1.38 -5.60 9.76
N VAL A 156 -1.07 -4.65 8.89
CA VAL A 156 -1.15 -4.78 7.43
C VAL A 156 0.25 -4.67 6.86
N LYS A 157 0.56 -5.43 5.81
CA LYS A 157 1.77 -5.25 4.99
C LYS A 157 1.38 -5.16 3.52
N ILE A 158 1.59 -4.01 2.92
CA ILE A 158 1.33 -3.76 1.50
C ILE A 158 2.64 -3.84 0.72
N LEU A 159 2.64 -4.60 -0.39
CA LEU A 159 3.79 -4.77 -1.27
C LEU A 159 3.38 -4.56 -2.72
N SER A 160 4.02 -3.62 -3.41
CA SER A 160 3.83 -3.41 -4.85
C SER A 160 4.97 -2.57 -5.42
N GLY A 161 5.31 -2.77 -6.70
CA GLY A 161 6.30 -1.93 -7.38
C GLY A 161 7.70 -2.00 -6.77
N GLY A 162 8.07 -3.12 -6.15
CA GLY A 162 9.34 -3.27 -5.42
C GLY A 162 9.43 -2.45 -4.12
N ARG A 163 8.32 -1.89 -3.64
CA ARG A 163 8.21 -1.20 -2.34
C ARG A 163 7.29 -1.95 -1.39
N PHE A 164 7.59 -1.86 -0.10
CA PHE A 164 6.75 -2.40 0.95
C PHE A 164 6.52 -1.37 2.06
N GLN A 165 5.41 -1.53 2.78
CA GLN A 165 5.17 -0.87 4.05
C GLN A 165 4.36 -1.80 4.95
N TRP A 166 4.83 -2.03 6.18
CA TRP A 166 4.01 -2.64 7.22
C TRP A 166 3.53 -1.57 8.20
N ILE A 167 2.30 -1.71 8.68
CA ILE A 167 1.67 -0.75 9.61
C ILE A 167 0.85 -1.52 10.64
N ALA A 168 1.04 -1.20 11.92
CA ALA A 168 0.19 -1.67 13.02
C ALA A 168 -0.61 -0.49 13.60
N PHE A 169 -1.93 -0.67 13.70
CA PHE A 169 -2.86 0.39 14.10
C PHE A 169 -4.17 -0.18 14.65
N ASN A 170 -5.01 0.70 15.21
CA ASN A 170 -6.39 0.43 15.55
C ASN A 170 -7.31 1.48 14.91
N SER A 171 -8.15 1.05 13.96
CA SER A 171 -9.03 1.96 13.21
C SER A 171 -10.22 2.49 14.01
N GLU A 172 -10.59 1.84 15.12
CA GLU A 172 -11.70 2.30 15.97
C GLU A 172 -11.23 3.30 17.02
N THR A 173 -10.10 3.02 17.67
CA THR A 173 -9.52 3.92 18.67
C THR A 173 -8.62 5.00 18.05
N LYS A 174 -8.41 4.95 16.72
CA LYS A 174 -7.53 5.84 15.95
C LYS A 174 -6.05 5.74 16.37
N GLU A 175 -5.70 4.70 17.12
CA GLU A 175 -4.34 4.51 17.64
C GLU A 175 -3.39 4.05 16.54
N PHE A 176 -2.28 4.76 16.40
CA PHE A 176 -1.16 4.36 15.56
C PHE A 176 -0.06 3.73 16.43
N MET A 177 0.32 2.48 16.13
CA MET A 177 1.33 1.78 16.92
C MET A 177 2.70 1.80 16.27
N GLY A 178 2.79 1.79 14.94
CA GLY A 178 4.08 1.87 14.24
C GLY A 178 4.01 1.46 12.78
N THR A 179 4.98 1.92 12.01
CA THR A 179 5.15 1.59 10.59
C THR A 179 6.62 1.54 10.22
N GLY A 180 6.94 0.67 9.27
CA GLY A 180 8.23 0.64 8.60
C GLY A 180 8.03 0.34 7.12
N GLY A 181 8.93 0.84 6.28
CA GLY A 181 8.81 0.62 4.85
C GLY A 181 10.09 0.95 4.10
N GLY A 182 10.10 0.57 2.83
CA GLY A 182 11.24 0.74 1.95
C GLY A 182 11.13 -0.09 0.69
N THR A 183 12.26 -0.61 0.22
CA THR A 183 12.31 -1.49 -0.95
C THR A 183 12.37 -2.94 -0.52
N TYR A 184 11.91 -3.86 -1.38
CA TYR A 184 12.05 -5.28 -1.12
C TYR A 184 12.44 -6.08 -2.36
N THR A 185 12.89 -7.31 -2.13
CA THR A 185 12.95 -8.39 -3.13
C THR A 185 12.27 -9.63 -2.58
N ALA A 186 11.68 -10.44 -3.47
CA ALA A 186 11.02 -11.70 -3.13
C ALA A 186 11.38 -12.74 -4.20
N GLU A 187 12.55 -13.36 -4.05
CA GLU A 187 13.17 -14.20 -5.07
C GLU A 187 13.72 -15.47 -4.43
N ASN A 188 13.54 -16.64 -5.07
CA ASN A 188 14.09 -17.92 -4.62
C ASN A 188 13.76 -18.26 -3.14
N GLY A 189 12.54 -17.96 -2.69
CA GLY A 189 12.11 -18.19 -1.31
C GLY A 189 12.71 -17.23 -0.28
N LYS A 190 13.46 -16.20 -0.70
CA LYS A 190 14.01 -15.15 0.16
C LYS A 190 13.30 -13.83 -0.03
N TYR A 191 12.79 -13.29 1.06
CA TYR A 191 12.17 -11.97 1.14
C TYR A 191 13.11 -11.04 1.91
N THR A 192 13.62 -10.02 1.23
CA THR A 192 14.60 -9.09 1.81
C THR A 192 14.03 -7.69 1.83
N GLU A 193 13.95 -7.10 3.02
CA GLU A 193 13.48 -5.74 3.28
C GLU A 193 14.68 -4.81 3.43
N ASN A 194 14.71 -3.71 2.68
CA ASN A 194 15.66 -2.61 2.89
C ASN A 194 14.91 -1.41 3.45
N ILE A 195 15.18 -1.08 4.72
CA ILE A 195 14.41 -0.11 5.48
C ILE A 195 14.80 1.32 5.04
N THR A 196 13.83 2.08 4.54
CA THR A 196 14.03 3.49 4.15
C THR A 196 13.35 4.47 5.08
N PHE A 197 12.35 4.03 5.87
CA PHE A 197 11.82 4.78 7.01
C PHE A 197 11.33 3.82 8.09
N PHE A 198 11.37 4.27 9.35
CA PHE A 198 10.80 3.55 10.48
C PHE A 198 10.31 4.54 11.54
N SER A 199 9.06 4.41 11.99
CA SER A 199 8.44 5.43 12.86
C SER A 199 8.86 5.38 14.32
N ARG A 200 9.42 4.26 14.77
CA ARG A 200 9.81 4.09 16.18
C ARG A 200 11.29 4.38 16.42
N ASP A 201 12.13 4.26 15.40
CA ASP A 201 13.58 4.38 15.51
C ASP A 201 14.20 4.62 14.13
N ASP A 202 14.51 5.87 13.82
CA ASP A 202 15.11 6.26 12.53
C ASP A 202 16.57 5.80 12.39
N SER A 203 17.26 5.42 13.48
CA SER A 203 18.60 4.83 13.42
C SER A 203 18.65 3.47 12.69
N ARG A 204 17.47 2.85 12.50
CA ARG A 204 17.30 1.59 11.77
C ARG A 204 17.22 1.76 10.26
N VAL A 205 17.16 2.99 9.75
CA VAL A 205 17.16 3.27 8.30
C VAL A 205 18.50 2.87 7.69
N GLY A 206 18.46 2.18 6.55
CA GLY A 206 19.62 1.57 5.90
C GLY A 206 19.88 0.13 6.33
N ALA A 207 19.19 -0.39 7.35
CA ALA A 207 19.26 -1.80 7.68
C ALA A 207 18.60 -2.67 6.59
N SER A 208 19.15 -3.86 6.39
CA SER A 208 18.58 -4.89 5.54
C SER A 208 18.21 -6.11 6.40
N LEU A 209 17.00 -6.62 6.23
CA LEU A 209 16.49 -7.79 6.95
C LEU A 209 16.10 -8.85 5.92
N SER A 210 16.61 -10.06 6.10
CA SER A 210 16.33 -11.18 5.19
C SER A 210 15.55 -12.27 5.91
N PHE A 211 14.50 -12.74 5.24
CA PHE A 211 13.57 -13.73 5.74
C PHE A 211 13.35 -14.82 4.68
N ASP A 212 12.98 -16.00 5.14
CA ASP A 212 12.39 -17.02 4.30
C ASP A 212 10.91 -16.70 4.06
N PHE A 213 10.44 -16.94 2.83
CA PHE A 213 9.03 -16.88 2.50
C PHE A 213 8.57 -18.05 1.63
N GLU A 214 7.31 -18.41 1.84
CA GLU A 214 6.58 -19.32 0.97
C GLU A 214 5.12 -18.85 0.88
N VAL A 215 4.49 -19.01 -0.28
CA VAL A 215 3.04 -18.79 -0.42
C VAL A 215 2.36 -20.16 -0.54
N ILE A 216 1.65 -20.57 0.49
CA ILE A 216 0.97 -21.87 0.59
C ILE A 216 -0.53 -21.62 0.65
N ASN A 217 -1.28 -22.18 -0.30
CA ASN A 217 -2.74 -22.01 -0.36
C ASN A 217 -3.22 -20.54 -0.32
N GLY A 218 -2.44 -19.62 -0.91
CA GLY A 218 -2.75 -18.18 -0.93
C GLY A 218 -2.38 -17.42 0.34
N GLU A 219 -1.83 -18.10 1.36
CA GLU A 219 -1.28 -17.47 2.56
C GLU A 219 0.23 -17.33 2.44
N TRP A 220 0.75 -16.18 2.87
CA TRP A 220 2.18 -15.93 2.96
C TRP A 220 2.70 -16.39 4.32
N HIS A 221 3.55 -17.40 4.29
CA HIS A 221 4.33 -17.89 5.42
C HIS A 221 5.68 -17.16 5.44
N HIS A 222 5.94 -16.44 6.53
CA HIS A 222 7.10 -15.57 6.70
C HIS A 222 7.91 -16.02 7.91
N SER A 223 9.18 -16.34 7.74
CA SER A 223 10.01 -16.83 8.86
C SER A 223 11.45 -16.35 8.78
N GLY A 224 12.14 -16.32 9.92
CA GLY A 224 13.53 -15.89 9.98
C GLY A 224 13.85 -15.33 11.35
N MET A 225 14.81 -14.41 11.43
CA MET A 225 15.15 -13.69 12.65
C MET A 225 14.57 -12.28 12.62
N SER A 226 13.90 -11.88 13.70
CA SER A 226 13.52 -10.50 13.92
C SER A 226 14.76 -9.61 14.01
N SER A 227 14.55 -8.30 13.93
CA SER A 227 15.66 -7.36 14.14
C SER A 227 16.27 -7.35 15.54
N THR A 228 15.64 -8.01 16.52
CA THR A 228 16.19 -8.22 17.86
C THR A 228 16.82 -9.61 18.01
N GLY A 229 16.96 -10.37 16.92
CA GLY A 229 17.58 -11.69 16.90
C GLY A 229 16.68 -12.85 17.31
N ASN A 230 15.38 -12.62 17.48
CA ASN A 230 14.45 -13.68 17.90
C ASN A 230 13.86 -14.40 16.68
N PRO A 231 13.73 -15.73 16.70
CA PRO A 231 13.09 -16.45 15.62
C PRO A 231 11.61 -16.04 15.50
N ILE A 232 11.16 -15.83 14.26
CA ILE A 232 9.77 -15.54 13.94
C ILE A 232 9.23 -16.54 12.93
N TYR A 233 7.94 -16.80 13.05
CA TYR A 233 7.16 -17.47 12.02
C TYR A 233 5.76 -16.85 12.06
N GLU A 234 5.41 -16.15 11.00
CA GLU A 234 4.19 -15.40 10.85
C GLU A 234 3.43 -15.92 9.64
N VAL A 235 2.10 -15.86 9.71
CA VAL A 235 1.22 -16.17 8.60
C VAL A 235 0.39 -14.93 8.29
N TRP A 236 0.37 -14.59 7.01
CA TRP A 236 -0.30 -13.44 6.46
C TRP A 236 -1.29 -13.91 5.40
N SER A 237 -2.51 -13.40 5.46
CA SER A 237 -3.54 -13.70 4.46
C SER A 237 -3.84 -12.42 3.67
N LYS A 238 -4.43 -12.54 2.48
CA LYS A 238 -4.83 -11.36 1.71
C LYS A 238 -5.85 -10.54 2.49
N TYR A 239 -5.64 -9.23 2.59
CA TYR A 239 -6.46 -8.33 3.39
C TYR A 239 -7.95 -8.41 3.03
N LYS A 240 -8.26 -8.41 1.74
CA LYS A 240 -9.64 -8.46 1.23
C LYS A 240 -10.36 -9.78 1.58
N GLU A 241 -9.62 -10.88 1.71
CA GLU A 241 -10.21 -12.18 2.02
C GLU A 241 -10.37 -12.37 3.54
N ALA A 242 -9.36 -12.02 4.33
CA ALA A 242 -9.35 -12.31 5.77
C ALA A 242 -10.02 -11.25 6.64
N TYR A 243 -10.02 -9.98 6.25
CA TYR A 243 -10.65 -8.90 7.03
C TYR A 243 -11.99 -8.48 6.44
N LYS A 244 -12.09 -8.31 5.11
CA LYS A 244 -13.31 -7.78 4.48
C LYS A 244 -14.43 -8.80 4.33
N ALA A 245 -14.15 -10.10 4.21
CA ALA A 245 -15.21 -11.11 4.21
C ALA A 245 -15.98 -11.19 5.55
N ASN A 246 -15.40 -10.63 6.62
CA ASN A 246 -15.92 -10.67 7.98
C ASN A 246 -16.54 -9.34 8.45
N LYS A 247 -16.66 -8.34 7.56
CA LYS A 247 -17.28 -7.03 7.82
C LYS A 247 -18.47 -6.83 6.90
#